data_AF-A0A0P9Q8W9-F1
#
_entry.id   AF-A0A0P9Q8W9-F1
#
_cell.length_a   1.000
_cell.length_b   1.000
_cell.length_c   1.000
_cell.angle_alpha   90.00
_cell.angle_beta   90.00
_cell.angle_gamma   90.00
#
_symmetry.space_group_name_H-M   'P 1'
#
loop_
_entity.id
_entity.type
_entity.pdbx_description
1 polymer ?
#
loop_
_entity_poly.entity_id
_entity_poly.type
_entity_poly.pdbx_seq_one_letter_code
_entity_poly.pdbx_strand_id
1 'polypeptide(L)'
;MVMTNLSLDASPPRTRSSLWLNALSARFGQQSRTLRRALKTVAIVVGLLLMALVVTVPLDLYAQCFFALACFAAMLVIRKMPGRISVLALVTLSLLASFRYMYWRLTSTLDFDNWLDSLLGYGLIVAEFYTLIVIVLGYVQTAWPLHRKPVIMPSDSSQWPTVDVFIPSYNEALSIVKLTIFAAQSIDWPRDKLRVYVLDDGRREDFREFCEQIGVGYLTRENNYHAKAGNLNEALKSTDGECIAMFDADHVPTRSFLQVAMGWMYRNFN
;
A
#
# COMPACT_ATOMS: atom_id res chain seq x y z
N MET A 1 -23.93 34.47 15.12
CA MET A 1 -23.61 33.29 15.95
C MET A 1 -22.20 32.86 15.55
N VAL A 2 -21.22 33.21 16.37
CA VAL A 2 -19.78 33.10 16.08
C VAL A 2 -19.38 31.62 16.16
N MET A 3 -18.94 31.04 15.05
CA MET A 3 -18.29 29.73 15.04
C MET A 3 -16.85 29.89 15.56
N THR A 4 -16.62 29.39 16.76
CA THR A 4 -15.32 29.24 17.39
C THR A 4 -14.47 28.22 16.63
N ASN A 5 -13.28 28.66 16.23
CA ASN A 5 -12.19 27.84 15.70
C ASN A 5 -11.88 26.64 16.61
N LEU A 6 -12.16 25.42 16.14
CA LEU A 6 -11.57 24.20 16.69
C LEU A 6 -10.15 24.05 16.14
N SER A 7 -9.17 24.61 16.85
CA SER A 7 -7.76 24.31 16.68
C SER A 7 -7.49 22.85 17.07
N LEU A 8 -7.56 21.94 16.09
CA LEU A 8 -7.04 20.58 16.20
C LEU A 8 -5.51 20.59 16.08
N ASP A 9 -4.85 21.18 17.08
CA ASP A 9 -3.39 21.10 17.22
C ASP A 9 -3.03 20.71 18.67
N ALA A 10 -3.68 19.65 19.16
CA ALA A 10 -3.31 19.01 20.42
C ALA A 10 -2.05 18.16 20.18
N SER A 11 -0.89 18.82 20.23
CA SER A 11 0.40 18.13 20.37
C SER A 11 0.34 17.17 21.58
N PRO A 12 0.77 15.90 21.46
CA PRO A 12 0.73 14.97 22.58
C PRO A 12 1.59 15.49 23.77
N PRO A 13 1.25 15.12 25.01
CA PRO A 13 1.95 15.61 26.20
C PRO A 13 3.44 15.26 26.12
N ARG A 14 4.29 16.29 26.13
CA ARG A 14 5.75 16.18 26.03
C ARG A 14 6.32 15.55 27.29
N THR A 15 6.61 14.25 27.25
CA THR A 15 7.38 13.56 28.30
C THR A 15 8.80 14.12 28.40
N ARG A 16 9.43 14.12 29.59
CA ARG A 16 10.82 14.60 29.76
C ARG A 16 11.80 13.94 28.77
N SER A 17 11.60 12.68 28.43
CA SER A 17 12.39 11.96 27.42
C SER A 17 12.25 12.56 26.01
N SER A 18 11.06 13.03 25.62
CA SER A 18 10.84 13.68 24.33
C SER A 18 11.60 15.01 24.21
N LEU A 19 11.74 15.77 25.31
CA LEU A 19 12.49 17.03 25.33
C LEU A 19 14.01 16.80 25.14
N TRP A 20 14.57 15.77 25.79
CA TRP A 20 15.98 15.40 25.63
C TRP A 20 16.29 14.89 24.22
N LEU A 21 15.44 14.04 23.66
CA LEU A 21 15.58 13.56 22.28
C LEU A 21 15.48 14.71 21.26
N ASN A 22 14.57 15.66 21.49
CA ASN A 22 14.41 16.84 20.65
C ASN A 22 15.64 17.77 20.73
N ALA A 23 16.20 18.00 21.92
CA ALA A 23 17.42 18.80 22.09
C ALA A 23 18.65 18.16 21.42
N LEU A 24 18.80 16.84 21.53
CA LEU A 24 19.84 16.09 20.82
C LEU A 24 19.66 16.16 19.30
N SER A 25 18.42 16.02 18.81
CA SER A 25 18.12 16.10 17.39
C SER A 25 18.37 17.50 16.81
N ALA A 26 18.08 18.56 17.57
CA ALA A 26 18.35 19.94 17.20
C ALA A 26 19.86 20.22 17.10
N ARG A 27 20.65 19.74 18.08
CA ARG A 27 22.11 19.82 18.06
C ARG A 27 22.72 19.05 16.89
N PHE A 28 22.17 17.87 16.56
CA PHE A 28 22.60 17.09 15.40
C PHE A 28 22.25 17.79 14.08
N GLY A 29 21.12 18.51 14.03
CA GLY A 29 20.67 19.28 12.87
C GLY A 29 21.56 20.48 12.54
N GLN A 30 22.20 21.08 13.54
CA GLN A 30 23.13 22.22 13.40
C GLN A 30 24.52 21.82 12.89
N GLN A 31 24.85 20.53 12.79
CA GLN A 31 26.15 20.08 12.31
C GLN A 31 26.29 20.10 10.78
N SER A 32 27.54 20.17 10.31
CA SER A 32 27.86 20.18 8.87
C SER A 32 27.27 18.94 8.18
N ARG A 33 26.86 19.09 6.91
CA ARG A 33 26.25 18.01 6.13
C ARG A 33 27.17 16.79 6.02
N THR A 34 28.49 17.02 5.94
CA THR A 34 29.53 15.98 5.89
C THR A 34 29.63 15.21 7.21
N LEU A 35 29.66 15.91 8.35
CA LEU A 35 29.72 15.29 9.67
C LEU A 35 28.47 14.44 9.95
N ARG A 36 27.28 14.93 9.58
CA ARG A 36 26.04 14.14 9.68
C ARG A 36 26.06 12.88 8.83
N ARG A 37 26.60 12.93 7.61
CA ARG A 37 26.74 11.74 6.76
C ARG A 37 27.72 10.75 7.36
N ALA A 38 28.89 11.23 7.81
CA ALA A 38 29.89 10.40 8.45
C ALA A 38 29.34 9.68 9.69
N LEU A 39 28.70 10.41 10.60
CA LEU A 39 28.08 9.83 11.80
C LEU A 39 27.00 8.79 11.47
N LYS A 40 26.17 9.04 10.44
CA LYS A 40 25.18 8.07 9.97
C LYS A 40 25.85 6.81 9.41
N THR A 41 26.87 6.95 8.57
CA THR A 41 27.59 5.82 8.00
C THR A 41 28.25 4.99 9.10
N VAL A 42 28.92 5.63 10.06
CA VAL A 42 29.53 4.96 11.22
C VAL A 42 28.47 4.20 12.03
N ALA A 43 27.33 4.83 12.34
CA ALA A 43 26.25 4.17 13.06
C ALA A 43 25.69 2.94 12.31
N ILE A 44 25.54 3.02 10.99
CA ILE A 44 25.09 1.89 10.15
C ILE A 44 26.12 0.77 10.18
N VAL A 45 27.41 1.08 9.99
CA VAL A 45 28.49 0.08 9.99
C VAL A 45 28.57 -0.61 11.35
N VAL A 46 28.56 0.14 12.45
CA VAL A 46 28.54 -0.41 13.81
C VAL A 46 27.30 -1.28 14.03
N GLY A 47 26.12 -0.83 13.60
CA GLY A 47 24.89 -1.60 13.70
C GLY A 47 24.95 -2.93 12.95
N LEU A 48 25.51 -2.94 11.73
CA LEU A 48 25.70 -4.15 10.93
C LEU A 48 26.71 -5.10 11.57
N LEU A 49 27.81 -4.59 12.15
CA LEU A 49 28.79 -5.41 12.87
C LEU A 49 28.18 -6.05 14.13
N LEU A 50 27.40 -5.29 14.90
CA LEU A 50 26.67 -5.83 16.06
C LEU A 50 25.65 -6.87 15.63
N MET A 51 24.91 -6.63 14.54
CA MET A 51 23.96 -7.59 13.99
C MET A 51 24.67 -8.89 13.57
N ALA A 52 25.78 -8.78 12.84
CA ALA A 52 26.59 -9.94 12.43
C ALA A 52 27.08 -10.73 13.64
N LEU A 53 27.57 -10.06 14.69
CA LEU A 53 27.97 -10.69 15.94
C LEU A 53 26.80 -11.46 16.56
N VAL A 54 25.63 -10.85 16.72
CA VAL A 54 24.46 -11.52 17.32
C VAL A 54 23.97 -12.67 16.44
N VAL A 55 24.11 -12.60 15.11
CA VAL A 55 23.74 -13.68 14.20
C VAL A 55 24.68 -14.88 14.32
N THR A 56 25.98 -14.65 14.44
CA THR A 56 26.99 -15.72 14.37
C THR A 56 27.38 -16.32 15.72
N VAL A 57 27.09 -15.66 16.84
CA VAL A 57 27.42 -16.18 18.18
C VAL A 57 26.72 -17.54 18.40
N PRO A 58 27.45 -18.63 18.62
CA PRO A 58 26.83 -19.92 18.94
C PRO A 58 26.19 -19.81 20.32
N LEU A 59 24.92 -20.18 20.41
CA LEU A 59 24.19 -20.29 21.68
C LEU A 59 23.78 -21.74 21.85
N ASP A 60 23.88 -22.24 23.08
CA ASP A 60 23.24 -23.50 23.43
C ASP A 60 21.69 -23.37 23.37
N LEU A 61 21.01 -24.49 23.52
CA LEU A 61 19.54 -24.53 23.43
C LEU A 61 18.88 -23.59 24.44
N TYR A 62 19.35 -23.56 25.69
CA TYR A 62 18.74 -22.76 26.75
C TYR A 62 18.93 -21.25 26.52
N ALA A 63 20.13 -20.83 26.12
CA ALA A 63 20.44 -19.45 25.78
C ALA A 63 19.68 -19.01 24.52
N GLN A 64 19.52 -19.89 23.52
CA GLN A 64 18.70 -19.62 22.34
C GLN A 64 17.21 -19.46 22.69
N CYS A 65 16.67 -20.32 23.57
CA CYS A 65 15.30 -20.20 24.07
C CYS A 65 15.09 -18.88 24.83
N PHE A 66 16.03 -18.52 25.71
CA PHE A 66 16.00 -17.25 26.42
C PHE A 66 16.04 -16.05 25.46
N PHE A 67 16.94 -16.08 24.47
CA PHE A 67 17.02 -15.06 23.43
C PHE A 67 15.71 -14.92 22.65
N ALA A 68 15.10 -16.04 22.24
CA ALA A 68 13.82 -16.04 21.53
C ALA A 68 12.69 -15.45 22.38
N LEU A 69 12.60 -15.83 23.66
CA LEU A 69 11.61 -15.28 24.61
C LEU A 69 11.83 -13.78 24.85
N ALA A 70 13.09 -13.34 24.98
CA ALA A 70 13.42 -11.93 25.14
C ALA A 70 13.03 -11.10 23.90
N CYS A 71 13.35 -11.60 22.70
CA CYS A 71 12.90 -10.99 21.44
C CYS A 71 11.37 -10.94 21.36
N PHE A 72 10.68 -12.02 21.70
CA PHE A 72 9.22 -12.06 21.69
C PHE A 72 8.60 -11.06 22.70
N ALA A 73 9.14 -10.98 23.92
CA ALA A 73 8.71 -9.99 24.91
C ALA A 73 8.97 -8.55 24.42
N ALA A 74 10.14 -8.27 23.83
CA ALA A 74 10.45 -6.99 23.23
C ALA A 74 9.46 -6.64 22.10
N MET A 75 9.12 -7.61 21.23
CA MET A 75 8.12 -7.45 20.18
C MET A 75 6.75 -7.03 20.76
N LEU A 76 6.29 -7.68 21.82
CA LEU A 76 5.00 -7.38 22.47
C LEU A 76 4.96 -5.99 23.11
N VAL A 77 6.10 -5.46 23.56
CA VAL A 77 6.21 -4.10 24.08
C VAL A 77 6.28 -3.10 22.92
N ILE A 78 7.18 -3.31 21.95
CA ILE A 78 7.41 -2.41 20.82
C ILE A 78 6.15 -2.23 19.98
N ARG A 79 5.36 -3.30 19.75
CA ARG A 79 4.12 -3.22 18.95
C ARG A 79 3.08 -2.26 19.51
N LYS A 80 3.13 -1.93 20.80
CA LYS A 80 2.20 -0.98 21.43
C LYS A 80 2.61 0.48 21.19
N MET A 81 3.85 0.73 20.76
CA MET A 81 4.35 2.08 20.53
C MET A 81 3.88 2.58 19.16
N PRO A 82 3.18 3.73 19.09
CA PRO A 82 2.77 4.30 17.82
C PRO A 82 3.98 4.91 17.07
N GLY A 83 3.91 4.88 15.74
CA GLY A 83 4.84 5.58 14.85
C GLY A 83 5.83 4.68 14.12
N ARG A 84 6.63 5.28 13.24
CA ARG A 84 7.54 4.56 12.33
C ARG A 84 8.68 3.82 13.03
N ILE A 85 9.11 4.28 14.20
CA ILE A 85 10.28 3.72 14.89
C ILE A 85 9.95 2.32 15.41
N SER A 86 8.72 2.07 15.86
CA SER A 86 8.31 0.74 16.30
C SER A 86 8.26 -0.24 15.13
N VAL A 87 7.73 0.17 13.98
CA VAL A 87 7.76 -0.65 12.75
C VAL A 87 9.20 -1.01 12.36
N LEU A 88 10.10 -0.02 12.28
CA LEU A 88 11.50 -0.27 11.93
C LEU A 88 12.20 -1.18 12.96
N ALA A 89 11.93 -1.00 14.25
CA ALA A 89 12.49 -1.86 15.29
C ALA A 89 11.98 -3.30 15.20
N LEU A 90 10.68 -3.50 14.89
CA LEU A 90 10.10 -4.83 14.66
C LEU A 90 10.71 -5.49 13.41
N VAL A 91 10.91 -4.73 12.33
CA VAL A 91 11.60 -5.21 11.13
C VAL A 91 13.04 -5.64 11.47
N THR A 92 13.79 -4.81 12.19
CA THR A 92 15.16 -5.15 12.62
C THR A 92 15.18 -6.41 13.49
N LEU A 93 14.25 -6.54 14.44
CA LEU A 93 14.15 -7.70 15.31
C LEU A 93 13.80 -8.98 14.54
N SER A 94 12.88 -8.89 13.58
CA SER A 94 12.55 -10.01 12.70
C SER A 94 13.74 -10.42 11.83
N LEU A 95 14.41 -9.46 11.19
CA LEU A 95 15.59 -9.75 10.37
C LEU A 95 16.71 -10.37 11.19
N LEU A 96 16.92 -9.90 12.42
CA LEU A 96 17.89 -10.47 13.33
C LEU A 96 17.59 -11.95 13.63
N ALA A 97 16.35 -12.28 13.97
CA ALA A 97 15.93 -13.65 14.22
C ALA A 97 16.03 -14.52 12.96
N SER A 98 15.60 -14.01 11.80
CA SER A 98 15.65 -14.72 10.52
C SER A 98 17.07 -14.98 10.04
N PHE A 99 17.99 -14.00 10.14
CA PHE A 99 19.39 -14.21 9.78
C PHE A 99 20.10 -15.15 10.75
N ARG A 100 19.78 -15.07 12.04
CA ARG A 100 20.30 -16.02 13.04
C ARG A 100 19.84 -17.45 12.76
N TYR A 101 18.55 -17.63 12.44
CA TYR A 101 18.01 -18.91 11.98
C TYR A 101 18.73 -19.40 10.71
N MET A 102 18.87 -18.55 9.70
CA MET A 102 19.51 -18.91 8.44
C MET A 102 20.99 -19.29 8.65
N TYR A 103 21.70 -18.58 9.52
CA TYR A 103 23.07 -18.92 9.88
C TYR A 103 23.16 -20.31 10.52
N TRP A 104 22.31 -20.62 11.51
CA TRP A 104 22.23 -21.95 12.10
C TRP A 104 21.86 -23.02 11.06
N ARG A 105 20.87 -22.74 10.21
CA ARG A 105 20.43 -23.64 9.14
C ARG A 105 21.59 -24.00 8.20
N LEU A 106 22.38 -23.03 7.77
CA LEU A 106 23.49 -23.24 6.86
C LEU A 106 24.73 -23.87 7.51
N THR A 107 24.96 -23.67 8.81
CA THR A 107 26.21 -24.13 9.46
C THR A 107 26.06 -25.41 10.25
N SER A 108 24.85 -25.71 10.76
CA SER A 108 24.63 -26.75 11.76
C SER A 108 23.63 -27.84 11.33
N THR A 109 22.96 -27.68 10.18
CA THR A 109 21.89 -28.61 9.74
C THR A 109 22.14 -29.23 8.36
N LEU A 110 23.26 -28.88 7.74
CA LEU A 110 23.69 -29.39 6.44
C LEU A 110 24.65 -30.57 6.64
N ASP A 111 24.09 -31.69 7.09
CA ASP A 111 24.81 -32.96 7.17
C ASP A 111 23.86 -34.07 6.70
N PHE A 112 24.19 -34.73 5.60
CA PHE A 112 23.31 -35.66 4.91
C PHE A 112 24.04 -36.95 4.57
N ASP A 113 23.47 -38.09 4.96
CA ASP A 113 24.04 -39.41 4.71
C ASP A 113 23.75 -39.92 3.29
N ASN A 114 22.57 -39.58 2.72
CA ASN A 114 22.11 -40.07 1.42
C ASN A 114 21.94 -38.96 0.38
N TRP A 115 21.99 -39.34 -0.90
CA TRP A 115 21.81 -38.41 -2.03
C TRP A 115 20.39 -37.83 -2.10
N LEU A 116 19.37 -38.61 -1.72
CA LEU A 116 17.97 -38.16 -1.70
C LEU A 116 17.75 -37.14 -0.58
N ASP A 117 18.32 -37.41 0.60
CA ASP A 117 18.27 -36.50 1.75
C ASP A 117 18.97 -35.18 1.42
N SER A 118 20.11 -35.26 0.72
CA SER A 118 20.82 -34.09 0.19
C SER A 118 19.95 -33.29 -0.78
N LEU A 119 19.33 -33.94 -1.76
CA LEU A 119 18.48 -33.28 -2.75
C LEU A 119 17.30 -32.54 -2.10
N LEU A 120 16.59 -33.21 -1.19
CA LEU A 120 15.46 -32.62 -0.47
C LEU A 120 15.91 -31.53 0.50
N GLY A 121 17.03 -31.74 1.19
CA GLY A 121 17.59 -30.79 2.16
C GLY A 121 18.07 -29.49 1.50
N TYR A 122 18.83 -29.59 0.41
CA TYR A 122 19.22 -28.42 -0.37
C TYR A 122 18.02 -27.75 -1.05
N GLY A 123 17.07 -28.52 -1.56
CA GLY A 123 15.81 -27.99 -2.11
C GLY A 123 15.03 -27.18 -1.08
N LEU A 124 14.94 -27.67 0.16
CA LEU A 124 14.31 -26.95 1.26
C LEU A 124 15.05 -25.65 1.58
N ILE A 125 16.39 -25.66 1.62
CA ILE A 125 17.17 -24.44 1.87
C ILE A 125 16.98 -23.40 0.76
N VAL A 126 16.89 -23.79 -0.50
CA VAL A 126 16.58 -22.86 -1.60
C VAL A 126 15.21 -22.23 -1.40
N ALA A 127 14.20 -23.00 -1.00
CA ALA A 127 12.87 -22.48 -0.71
C ALA A 127 12.87 -21.54 0.52
N GLU A 128 13.63 -21.87 1.57
CA GLU A 128 13.80 -21.01 2.75
C GLU A 128 14.53 -19.71 2.41
N PHE A 129 15.56 -19.77 1.56
CA PHE A 129 16.28 -18.59 1.09
C PHE A 129 15.40 -17.69 0.22
N TYR A 130 14.59 -18.28 -0.66
CA TYR A 130 13.56 -17.53 -1.40
C TYR A 130 12.59 -16.82 -0.45
N THR A 131 12.14 -17.52 0.59
CA THR A 131 11.26 -16.93 1.61
C THR A 131 11.93 -15.77 2.34
N LEU A 132 13.21 -15.90 2.68
CA LEU A 132 13.99 -14.81 3.29
C LEU A 132 14.06 -13.58 2.37
N ILE A 133 14.28 -13.77 1.06
CA ILE A 133 14.26 -12.67 0.08
C ILE A 133 12.89 -11.99 0.06
N VAL A 134 11.81 -12.77 -0.02
CA VAL A 134 10.43 -12.24 -0.03
C VAL A 134 10.15 -11.43 1.23
N ILE A 135 10.57 -11.91 2.41
CA ILE A 135 10.43 -11.18 3.67
C ILE A 135 11.20 -9.85 3.64
N VAL A 136 12.47 -9.86 3.19
CA VAL A 136 13.28 -8.64 3.09
C VAL A 136 12.63 -7.62 2.15
N LEU A 137 12.16 -8.06 0.98
CA LEU A 137 11.48 -7.19 0.02
C LEU A 137 10.15 -6.64 0.58
N GLY A 138 9.38 -7.47 1.28
CA GLY A 138 8.16 -7.05 1.97
C GLY A 138 8.43 -5.99 3.03
N TYR A 139 9.53 -6.11 3.77
CA TYR A 139 9.97 -5.08 4.72
C TYR A 139 10.42 -3.79 4.05
N VAL A 140 11.13 -3.86 2.91
CA VAL A 140 11.48 -2.66 2.14
C VAL A 140 10.22 -1.92 1.68
N GLN A 141 9.19 -2.63 1.21
CA GLN A 141 7.92 -2.04 0.78
C GLN A 141 7.14 -1.41 1.95
N THR A 142 7.16 -2.04 3.13
CA THR A 142 6.39 -1.60 4.30
C THR A 142 7.15 -0.67 5.24
N ALA A 143 8.45 -0.42 5.01
CA ALA A 143 9.28 0.43 5.87
C ALA A 143 8.81 1.89 5.92
N TRP A 144 8.15 2.38 4.85
CA TRP A 144 7.76 3.78 4.74
C TRP A 144 6.37 3.99 4.12
N PRO A 145 5.29 3.62 4.83
CA PRO A 145 3.93 3.81 4.32
C PRO A 145 3.61 5.29 4.10
N LEU A 146 3.13 5.60 2.90
CA LEU A 146 2.68 6.95 2.54
C LEU A 146 1.29 7.21 3.12
N HIS A 147 1.23 8.02 4.16
CA HIS A 147 -0.04 8.50 4.73
C HIS A 147 -0.51 9.77 4.00
N ARG A 148 -0.93 9.62 2.73
CA ARG A 148 -1.46 10.74 1.94
C ARG A 148 -2.83 11.14 2.48
N LYS A 149 -2.96 12.39 2.93
CA LYS A 149 -4.26 12.96 3.26
C LYS A 149 -5.02 13.29 1.97
N PRO A 150 -6.35 13.20 1.94
CA PRO A 150 -7.15 13.72 0.83
C PRO A 150 -6.85 15.21 0.61
N VAL A 151 -6.77 15.61 -0.65
CA VAL A 151 -6.71 17.03 -1.04
C VAL A 151 -8.13 17.44 -1.38
N ILE A 152 -8.57 18.57 -0.82
CA ILE A 152 -9.93 19.08 -1.03
C ILE A 152 -9.97 19.74 -2.41
N MET A 153 -11.03 19.47 -3.18
CA MET A 153 -11.29 20.14 -4.45
C MET A 153 -11.59 21.63 -4.23
N PRO A 154 -11.29 22.52 -5.20
CA PRO A 154 -11.74 23.91 -5.14
C PRO A 154 -13.25 24.00 -4.91
N SER A 155 -13.68 25.00 -4.15
CA SER A 155 -15.11 25.23 -3.87
C SER A 155 -15.91 25.56 -5.14
N ASP A 156 -15.24 26.12 -6.15
CA ASP A 156 -15.83 26.43 -7.45
C ASP A 156 -15.83 25.18 -8.35
N SER A 157 -17.02 24.58 -8.52
CA SER A 157 -17.24 23.39 -9.34
C SER A 157 -17.12 23.65 -10.85
N SER A 158 -17.13 24.91 -11.28
CA SER A 158 -16.94 25.26 -12.70
C SER A 158 -15.52 24.91 -13.20
N GLN A 159 -14.56 24.80 -12.29
CA GLN A 159 -13.16 24.44 -12.60
C GLN A 159 -12.90 22.93 -12.52
N TRP A 160 -13.89 22.13 -12.13
CA TRP A 160 -13.72 20.69 -12.02
C TRP A 160 -13.66 20.06 -13.42
N PRO A 161 -12.84 19.01 -13.63
CA PRO A 161 -12.75 18.36 -14.92
C PRO A 161 -14.00 17.55 -15.25
N THR A 162 -14.22 17.29 -16.54
CA THR A 162 -15.18 16.26 -16.99
C THR A 162 -14.66 14.87 -16.65
N VAL A 163 -15.56 13.98 -16.21
CA VAL A 163 -15.24 12.62 -15.80
C VAL A 163 -16.16 11.64 -16.49
N ASP A 164 -15.56 10.72 -17.24
CA ASP A 164 -16.25 9.55 -17.78
C ASP A 164 -16.06 8.36 -16.84
N VAL A 165 -17.18 7.78 -16.39
CA VAL A 165 -17.21 6.62 -15.50
C VAL A 165 -17.46 5.38 -16.33
N PHE A 166 -16.49 4.46 -16.36
CA PHE A 166 -16.57 3.21 -17.10
C PHE A 166 -16.88 2.03 -16.18
N ILE A 167 -17.91 1.28 -16.55
CA ILE A 167 -18.34 0.05 -15.87
C ILE A 167 -18.26 -1.10 -16.88
N PRO A 168 -17.08 -1.74 -17.06
CA PRO A 168 -16.96 -2.92 -17.90
C PRO A 168 -17.71 -4.11 -17.30
N SER A 169 -18.44 -4.82 -18.17
CA SER A 169 -19.14 -6.06 -17.83
C SER A 169 -19.05 -7.06 -18.98
N TYR A 170 -19.09 -8.35 -18.65
CA TYR A 170 -19.08 -9.44 -19.62
C TYR A 170 -20.20 -10.45 -19.36
N ASN A 171 -20.22 -11.08 -18.18
CA ASN A 171 -21.19 -12.13 -17.83
C ASN A 171 -21.93 -11.88 -16.52
N GLU A 172 -21.71 -10.73 -15.86
CA GLU A 172 -22.32 -10.41 -14.58
C GLU A 172 -23.82 -10.15 -14.77
N ALA A 173 -24.65 -10.66 -13.86
CA ALA A 173 -26.09 -10.47 -13.95
C ALA A 173 -26.46 -8.97 -13.85
N LEU A 174 -27.43 -8.54 -14.65
CA LEU A 174 -27.88 -7.15 -14.68
C LEU A 174 -28.26 -6.63 -13.27
N SER A 175 -28.83 -7.48 -12.42
CA SER A 175 -29.18 -7.12 -11.03
C SER A 175 -28.00 -6.64 -10.19
N ILE A 176 -26.79 -7.18 -10.43
CA ILE A 176 -25.56 -6.77 -9.75
C ILE A 176 -25.08 -5.44 -10.34
N VAL A 177 -25.00 -5.35 -11.66
CA VAL A 177 -24.46 -4.18 -12.36
C VAL A 177 -25.35 -2.94 -12.16
N LYS A 178 -26.67 -3.13 -12.08
CA LYS A 178 -27.65 -2.07 -11.77
C LYS A 178 -27.26 -1.26 -10.54
N LEU A 179 -26.84 -1.94 -9.47
CA LEU A 179 -26.46 -1.28 -8.23
C LEU A 179 -25.24 -0.38 -8.43
N THR A 180 -24.23 -0.86 -9.15
CA THR A 180 -23.02 -0.10 -9.48
C THR A 180 -23.32 1.09 -10.38
N ILE A 181 -24.19 0.93 -11.39
CA ILE A 181 -24.61 2.00 -12.29
C ILE A 181 -25.32 3.12 -11.52
N PHE A 182 -26.30 2.77 -10.67
CA PHE A 182 -27.02 3.77 -9.88
C PHE A 182 -26.12 4.50 -8.88
N ALA A 183 -25.18 3.78 -8.27
CA ALA A 183 -24.19 4.39 -7.39
C ALA A 183 -23.25 5.34 -8.15
N ALA A 184 -22.80 4.95 -9.35
CA ALA A 184 -22.00 5.81 -10.22
C ALA A 184 -22.72 7.10 -10.63
N GLN A 185 -24.01 7.01 -11.02
CA GLN A 185 -24.84 8.19 -11.31
C GLN A 185 -25.09 9.09 -10.07
N SER A 186 -24.88 8.56 -8.87
CA SER A 186 -25.11 9.26 -7.60
C SER A 186 -23.84 9.88 -7.00
N ILE A 187 -22.70 9.78 -7.71
CA ILE A 187 -21.46 10.43 -7.30
C ILE A 187 -21.67 11.95 -7.22
N ASP A 188 -21.11 12.57 -6.17
CA ASP A 188 -21.25 14.01 -5.89
C ASP A 188 -20.33 14.83 -6.79
N TRP A 189 -20.74 14.95 -8.06
CA TRP A 189 -20.07 15.69 -9.13
C TRP A 189 -21.08 16.50 -9.96
N PRO A 190 -20.70 17.61 -10.61
CA PRO A 190 -21.58 18.35 -11.51
C PRO A 190 -22.14 17.44 -12.60
N ARG A 191 -23.47 17.46 -12.77
CA ARG A 191 -24.21 16.55 -13.65
C ARG A 191 -23.84 16.72 -15.13
N ASP A 192 -23.47 17.93 -15.52
CA ASP A 192 -22.97 18.28 -16.85
C ASP A 192 -21.55 17.76 -17.13
N LYS A 193 -20.83 17.37 -16.07
CA LYS A 193 -19.43 16.92 -16.13
C LYS A 193 -19.24 15.46 -15.73
N LEU A 194 -20.32 14.74 -15.43
CA LEU A 194 -20.27 13.34 -15.05
C LEU A 194 -21.06 12.52 -16.07
N ARG A 195 -20.38 11.61 -16.76
CA ARG A 195 -21.02 10.72 -17.74
C ARG A 195 -20.72 9.29 -17.35
N VAL A 196 -21.73 8.44 -17.34
CA VAL A 196 -21.58 7.03 -16.99
C VAL A 196 -21.74 6.20 -18.26
N TYR A 197 -20.84 5.24 -18.45
CA TYR A 197 -20.85 4.32 -19.58
C TYR A 197 -20.72 2.88 -19.08
N VAL A 198 -21.62 2.02 -19.53
CA VAL A 198 -21.55 0.58 -19.36
C VAL A 198 -20.88 -0.01 -20.60
N LEU A 199 -19.79 -0.74 -20.39
CA LEU A 199 -19.01 -1.33 -21.46
C LEU A 199 -19.29 -2.84 -21.51
N ASP A 200 -20.23 -3.27 -22.35
CA ASP A 200 -20.72 -4.65 -22.37
C ASP A 200 -20.07 -5.48 -23.49
N ASP A 201 -19.12 -6.34 -23.14
CA ASP A 201 -18.54 -7.31 -24.10
C ASP A 201 -19.48 -8.50 -24.39
N GLY A 202 -20.53 -8.67 -23.59
CA GLY A 202 -21.57 -9.70 -23.74
C GLY A 202 -22.60 -9.39 -24.82
N ARG A 203 -22.68 -8.13 -25.30
CA ARG A 203 -23.68 -7.61 -26.25
C ARG A 203 -25.12 -7.97 -25.84
N ARG A 204 -25.44 -7.78 -24.57
CA ARG A 204 -26.69 -8.22 -23.98
C ARG A 204 -27.75 -7.14 -24.16
N GLU A 205 -28.86 -7.54 -24.76
CA GLU A 205 -29.93 -6.61 -25.15
C GLU A 205 -30.60 -5.96 -23.93
N ASP A 206 -30.79 -6.74 -22.85
CA ASP A 206 -31.35 -6.24 -21.59
C ASP A 206 -30.49 -5.15 -20.94
N PHE A 207 -29.16 -5.19 -21.12
CA PHE A 207 -28.25 -4.11 -20.71
C PHE A 207 -28.43 -2.87 -21.56
N ARG A 208 -28.54 -3.01 -22.89
CA ARG A 208 -28.75 -1.89 -23.80
C ARG A 208 -30.06 -1.16 -23.48
N GLU A 209 -31.16 -1.90 -23.40
CA GLU A 209 -32.48 -1.36 -23.06
C GLU A 209 -32.47 -0.69 -21.69
N PHE A 210 -31.85 -1.33 -20.70
CA PHE A 210 -31.76 -0.76 -19.35
C PHE A 210 -30.98 0.55 -19.34
N CYS A 211 -29.82 0.61 -19.98
CA CYS A 211 -28.98 1.81 -20.02
C CYS A 211 -29.69 2.98 -20.73
N GLU A 212 -30.40 2.69 -21.83
CA GLU A 212 -31.22 3.68 -22.54
C GLU A 212 -32.34 4.24 -21.65
N GLN A 213 -33.04 3.38 -20.91
CA GLN A 213 -34.12 3.80 -19.99
C GLN A 213 -33.65 4.75 -18.88
N ILE A 214 -32.41 4.59 -18.39
CA ILE A 214 -31.87 5.40 -17.27
C ILE A 214 -30.93 6.52 -17.72
N GLY A 215 -30.75 6.70 -19.03
CA GLY A 215 -29.89 7.74 -19.62
C GLY A 215 -28.40 7.54 -19.36
N VAL A 216 -27.91 6.31 -19.44
CA VAL A 216 -26.48 5.94 -19.30
C VAL A 216 -25.97 5.48 -20.66
N GLY A 217 -24.71 5.80 -20.98
CA GLY A 217 -24.10 5.36 -22.22
C GLY A 217 -23.92 3.83 -22.24
N TYR A 218 -24.31 3.19 -23.33
CA TYR A 218 -24.06 1.77 -23.56
C TYR A 218 -23.09 1.62 -24.72
N LEU A 219 -21.92 1.02 -24.45
CA LEU A 219 -20.89 0.78 -25.45
C LEU A 219 -20.63 -0.72 -25.54
N THR A 220 -20.55 -1.20 -26.78
CA THR A 220 -20.20 -2.56 -27.14
C THR A 220 -19.26 -2.51 -28.33
N ARG A 221 -18.58 -3.62 -28.61
CA ARG A 221 -17.66 -3.76 -29.74
C ARG A 221 -17.91 -5.06 -30.48
N GLU A 222 -17.44 -5.17 -31.72
CA GLU A 222 -17.71 -6.34 -32.56
C GLU A 222 -16.91 -7.60 -32.16
N ASN A 223 -15.73 -7.45 -31.55
CA ASN A 223 -14.84 -8.55 -31.19
C ASN A 223 -14.43 -8.49 -29.71
N ASN A 224 -14.00 -9.61 -29.13
CA ASN A 224 -13.56 -9.68 -27.72
C ASN A 224 -12.02 -9.71 -27.58
N TYR A 225 -11.27 -9.17 -28.55
CA TYR A 225 -9.81 -9.19 -28.50
C TYR A 225 -9.27 -8.39 -27.32
N HIS A 226 -8.19 -8.85 -26.68
CA HIS A 226 -7.59 -8.19 -25.50
C HIS A 226 -8.52 -8.04 -24.27
N ALA A 227 -9.64 -8.77 -24.21
CA ALA A 227 -10.57 -8.81 -23.07
C ALA A 227 -10.87 -7.40 -22.53
N LYS A 228 -10.79 -7.20 -21.21
CA LYS A 228 -11.06 -5.93 -20.52
C LYS A 228 -10.26 -4.73 -21.07
N ALA A 229 -8.99 -4.93 -21.38
CA ALA A 229 -8.16 -3.85 -21.92
C ALA A 229 -8.63 -3.40 -23.32
N GLY A 230 -9.06 -4.36 -24.14
CA GLY A 230 -9.64 -4.06 -25.45
C GLY A 230 -10.99 -3.34 -25.37
N ASN A 231 -11.83 -3.72 -24.40
CA ASN A 231 -13.12 -3.07 -24.16
C ASN A 231 -12.94 -1.59 -23.78
N LEU A 232 -12.01 -1.31 -22.86
CA LEU A 232 -11.65 0.06 -22.47
C LEU A 232 -11.11 0.86 -23.65
N ASN A 233 -10.23 0.28 -24.47
CA ASN A 233 -9.67 0.97 -25.64
C ASN A 233 -10.71 1.32 -26.69
N GLU A 234 -11.78 0.54 -26.83
CA GLU A 234 -12.88 0.90 -27.73
C GLU A 234 -13.69 2.07 -27.16
N ALA A 235 -14.00 2.03 -25.86
CA ALA A 235 -14.70 3.11 -25.19
C ALA A 235 -13.96 4.45 -25.32
N LEU A 236 -12.64 4.43 -25.12
CA LEU A 236 -11.76 5.60 -25.26
C LEU A 236 -11.83 6.29 -26.63
N LYS A 237 -12.26 5.59 -27.69
CA LYS A 237 -12.41 6.21 -29.03
C LYS A 237 -13.71 7.00 -29.16
N SER A 238 -14.69 6.73 -28.31
CA SER A 238 -16.05 7.29 -28.38
C SER A 238 -16.37 8.24 -27.22
N THR A 239 -15.39 8.51 -26.36
CA THR A 239 -15.54 9.31 -25.13
C THR A 239 -14.43 10.35 -25.06
N ASP A 240 -14.72 11.54 -24.53
CA ASP A 240 -13.82 12.69 -24.52
C ASP A 240 -13.66 13.35 -23.14
N GLY A 241 -13.99 12.64 -22.05
CA GLY A 241 -13.78 13.11 -20.69
C GLY A 241 -12.30 13.38 -20.38
N GLU A 242 -12.03 14.47 -19.66
CA GLU A 242 -10.67 14.84 -19.23
C GLU A 242 -10.06 13.81 -18.27
N CYS A 243 -10.91 13.13 -17.50
CA CYS A 243 -10.54 12.10 -16.55
C CYS A 243 -11.45 10.88 -16.69
N ILE A 244 -10.92 9.70 -16.37
CA ILE A 244 -11.65 8.45 -16.46
C ILE A 244 -11.61 7.73 -15.12
N ALA A 245 -12.78 7.39 -14.61
CA ALA A 245 -12.93 6.53 -13.44
C ALA A 245 -13.48 5.18 -13.87
N MET A 246 -12.79 4.09 -13.51
CA MET A 246 -13.24 2.74 -13.85
C MET A 246 -13.65 1.99 -12.59
N PHE A 247 -14.82 1.36 -12.64
CA PHE A 247 -15.30 0.46 -11.60
C PHE A 247 -15.64 -0.89 -12.21
N ASP A 248 -15.25 -1.98 -11.56
CA ASP A 248 -15.74 -3.30 -11.96
C ASP A 248 -17.25 -3.39 -11.73
N ALA A 249 -17.92 -4.28 -12.45
CA ALA A 249 -19.38 -4.40 -12.44
C ALA A 249 -19.98 -4.62 -11.03
N ASP A 250 -19.21 -5.16 -10.08
CA ASP A 250 -19.56 -5.42 -8.69
C ASP A 250 -18.91 -4.42 -7.69
N HIS A 251 -18.11 -3.46 -8.16
CA HIS A 251 -17.49 -2.43 -7.32
C HIS A 251 -18.37 -1.17 -7.24
N VAL A 252 -19.34 -1.20 -6.32
CA VAL A 252 -20.27 -0.10 -6.07
C VAL A 252 -19.55 1.13 -5.48
N PRO A 253 -19.42 2.27 -6.20
CA PRO A 253 -18.69 3.43 -5.69
C PRO A 253 -19.46 4.20 -4.60
N THR A 254 -18.72 4.83 -3.69
CA THR A 254 -19.29 5.79 -2.72
C THR A 254 -19.48 7.16 -3.35
N ARG A 255 -20.49 7.93 -2.91
CA ARG A 255 -20.78 9.27 -3.46
C ARG A 255 -19.60 10.24 -3.44
N SER A 256 -18.75 10.17 -2.41
CA SER A 256 -17.60 11.05 -2.22
C SER A 256 -16.35 10.65 -3.02
N PHE A 257 -16.40 9.57 -3.81
CA PHE A 257 -15.21 8.99 -4.46
C PHE A 257 -14.40 10.02 -5.26
N LEU A 258 -15.04 10.73 -6.19
CA LEU A 258 -14.35 11.69 -7.05
C LEU A 258 -13.79 12.88 -6.26
N GLN A 259 -14.49 13.37 -5.25
CA GLN A 259 -14.01 14.48 -4.42
C GLN A 259 -12.72 14.13 -3.65
N VAL A 260 -12.58 12.86 -3.23
CA VAL A 260 -11.38 12.37 -2.53
C VAL A 260 -10.23 12.08 -3.51
N ALA A 261 -10.54 11.51 -4.68
CA ALA A 261 -9.54 11.10 -5.67
C ALA A 261 -9.00 12.29 -6.48
N MET A 262 -9.88 13.18 -6.94
CA MET A 262 -9.55 14.22 -7.92
C MET A 262 -8.70 15.35 -7.35
N GLY A 263 -8.73 15.60 -6.04
CA GLY A 263 -7.95 16.68 -5.44
C GLY A 263 -6.44 16.56 -5.69
N TRP A 264 -5.90 15.33 -5.70
CA TRP A 264 -4.49 15.11 -6.03
C TRP A 264 -4.20 15.26 -7.53
N MET A 265 -5.13 14.89 -8.39
CA MET A 265 -5.00 15.07 -9.84
C MET A 265 -5.01 16.56 -10.18
N TYR A 266 -6.02 17.30 -9.70
CA TYR A 266 -6.15 18.73 -9.91
C TYR A 266 -4.91 19.51 -9.45
N ARG A 267 -4.34 19.17 -8.28
CA ARG A 267 -3.13 19.81 -7.76
C ARG A 267 -1.87 19.59 -8.62
N ASN A 268 -1.78 18.50 -9.36
CA ASN A 268 -0.58 18.18 -10.14
C ASN A 268 -0.68 18.66 -11.59
N PHE A 269 -1.90 18.92 -12.09
CA PHE A 269 -2.15 19.42 -13.44
C PHE A 269 -2.07 20.95 -13.54
N ASN A 270 -2.23 21.67 -12.42
CA ASN A 270 -2.15 23.14 -12.30
C ASN A 270 -0.99 23.54 -11.39
#